data_AF-A0A7H4GL92-F1
#
_entry.id   AF-A0A7H4GL92-F1
#
_cell.length_a   1.000
_cell.length_b   1.000
_cell.length_c   1.000
_cell.angle_alpha   90.00
_cell.angle_beta   90.00
_cell.angle_gamma   90.00
#
_symmetry.space_group_name_H-M   'P 1'
#
loop_
_entity.id
_entity.type
_entity.pdbx_description
1 polymer ?
#
loop_
_entity_poly.entity_id
_entity_poly.type
_entity_poly.pdbx_seq_one_letter_code
_entity_poly.pdbx_strand_id
1 'polypeptide(L)'
;MRANGILRVIARFLIPLIMLFGLYIQFHGEYSPGGGFQAGIVFAAGWILFVLIYGLETALKVIPERAMYVLMVAGVILYCAVGVAGVMLGGHFLDFYPLLPGEHAAQQFGIITVEFGVGVTVATVVMLVFTLFARRKSEWKAAQVEDEHP
;
A
#
# COMPACT_ATOMS: atom_id res chain seq x y z
N MET A 1 21.59 8.90 9.58
CA MET A 1 21.72 8.12 10.83
C MET A 1 22.98 7.28 10.72
N ARG A 2 24.00 7.58 11.51
CA ARG A 2 25.29 6.86 11.49
C ARG A 2 25.04 5.37 11.81
N ALA A 3 25.46 4.49 10.92
CA ALA A 3 25.76 3.06 11.05
C ALA A 3 25.22 2.27 12.28
N ASN A 4 23.93 2.27 12.57
CA ASN A 4 23.35 1.31 13.53
C ASN A 4 23.16 -0.06 12.85
N GLY A 5 24.24 -0.85 12.80
CA GLY A 5 24.24 -2.19 12.18
C GLY A 5 23.15 -3.10 12.75
N ILE A 6 22.90 -3.01 14.06
CA ILE A 6 21.82 -3.75 14.75
C ILE A 6 20.45 -3.45 14.12
N LEU A 7 20.13 -2.17 13.92
CA LEU A 7 18.84 -1.76 13.36
C LEU A 7 18.67 -2.27 11.93
N ARG A 8 19.74 -2.26 11.13
CA ARG A 8 19.73 -2.79 9.76
C ARG A 8 19.52 -4.31 9.74
N VAL A 9 20.14 -5.05 10.66
CA VAL A 9 19.96 -6.50 10.79
C VAL A 9 18.53 -6.83 11.20
N ILE A 10 18.00 -6.16 12.23
CA ILE A 10 16.62 -6.38 12.72
C ILE A 10 15.61 -6.04 11.62
N ALA A 11 15.74 -4.87 10.98
CA ALA A 11 14.81 -4.44 9.94
C ALA A 11 14.78 -5.37 8.72
N ARG A 12 15.91 -5.96 8.35
CA ARG A 12 15.97 -6.97 7.26
C ARG A 12 15.06 -8.17 7.52
N PHE A 13 14.87 -8.56 8.78
CA PHE A 13 13.93 -9.63 9.15
C PHE A 13 12.51 -9.11 9.38
N LEU A 14 12.39 -7.94 10.00
CA LEU A 14 11.09 -7.39 10.40
C LEU A 14 10.26 -6.91 9.21
N ILE A 15 10.88 -6.32 8.18
CA ILE A 15 10.15 -5.81 7.00
C ILE A 15 9.40 -6.94 6.28
N PRO A 16 10.04 -8.07 5.90
CA PRO A 16 9.31 -9.21 5.31
C PRO A 16 8.18 -9.73 6.21
N LEU A 17 8.39 -9.76 7.54
CA LEU A 17 7.38 -10.21 8.48
C LEU A 17 6.17 -9.26 8.53
N ILE A 18 6.41 -7.93 8.51
CA ILE A 18 5.36 -6.92 8.42
C ILE A 18 4.58 -7.08 7.10
N MET A 19 5.28 -7.28 5.97
CA MET A 19 4.62 -7.48 4.67
C MET A 19 3.77 -8.76 4.68
N LEU A 20 4.29 -9.85 5.23
CA LEU A 20 3.56 -11.11 5.37
C LEU A 20 2.33 -10.95 6.27
N PHE A 21 2.45 -10.21 7.36
CA PHE A 21 1.33 -9.90 8.25
C PHE A 21 0.28 -9.03 7.57
N GLY A 22 0.69 -8.07 6.73
CA GLY A 22 -0.22 -7.32 5.87
C GLY A 22 -1.01 -8.21 4.91
N LEU A 23 -0.35 -9.20 4.28
CA LEU A 23 -1.05 -10.20 3.44
C LEU A 23 -2.01 -11.05 4.26
N TYR A 24 -1.63 -11.45 5.47
CA TYR A 24 -2.53 -12.18 6.36
C TYR A 24 -3.81 -11.38 6.65
N ILE A 25 -3.69 -10.10 7.01
CA ILE A 25 -4.84 -9.21 7.24
C ILE A 25 -5.69 -9.06 5.98
N GLN A 26 -5.06 -8.96 4.80
CA GLN A 26 -5.77 -8.83 3.52
C GLN A 26 -6.63 -10.06 3.21
N PHE A 27 -6.10 -11.27 3.42
CA PHE A 27 -6.81 -12.51 3.07
C PHE A 27 -7.74 -13.03 4.18
N HIS A 28 -7.64 -12.51 5.40
CA HIS A 28 -8.47 -12.92 6.55
C HIS A 28 -9.42 -11.82 7.04
N GLY A 29 -9.62 -10.76 6.25
CA GLY A 29 -10.54 -9.66 6.57
C GLY A 29 -12.01 -10.09 6.69
N GLU A 30 -12.40 -11.17 6.02
CA GLU A 30 -13.77 -11.71 6.08
C GLU A 30 -14.07 -12.48 7.38
N TYR A 31 -13.05 -13.04 8.04
CA TYR A 31 -13.20 -13.88 9.25
C TYR A 31 -12.77 -13.18 10.55
N SER A 32 -12.04 -12.06 10.45
CA SER A 32 -11.44 -11.37 11.59
C SER A 32 -11.46 -9.85 11.39
N PRO A 33 -11.32 -9.03 12.45
CA PRO A 33 -11.13 -7.60 12.29
C PRO A 33 -9.92 -7.33 11.37
N GLY A 34 -10.16 -6.75 10.20
CA GLY A 34 -9.18 -6.75 9.13
C GLY A 34 -9.65 -6.04 7.86
N GLY A 35 -9.13 -6.51 6.72
CA GLY A 35 -9.52 -6.07 5.38
C GLY A 35 -8.50 -5.17 4.70
N GLY A 36 -8.85 -4.76 3.48
CA GLY A 36 -7.96 -4.05 2.57
C GLY A 36 -7.33 -2.79 3.13
N PHE A 37 -8.12 -1.94 3.79
CA PHE A 37 -7.64 -0.68 4.35
C PHE A 37 -6.53 -0.90 5.39
N GLN A 38 -6.76 -1.80 6.35
CA GLN A 38 -5.81 -2.08 7.42
C GLN A 38 -4.55 -2.75 6.88
N ALA A 39 -4.71 -3.72 5.96
CA ALA A 39 -3.58 -4.33 5.26
C ALA A 39 -2.73 -3.27 4.55
N GLY A 40 -3.37 -2.34 3.83
CA GLY A 40 -2.69 -1.25 3.14
C GLY A 40 -1.85 -0.37 4.07
N ILE A 41 -2.37 -0.03 5.26
CA ILE A 41 -1.61 0.72 6.28
C ILE A 41 -0.38 -0.08 6.76
N VAL A 42 -0.52 -1.39 7.01
CA VAL A 42 0.58 -2.24 7.45
C VAL A 42 1.67 -2.33 6.38
N PHE A 43 1.29 -2.46 5.11
CA PHE A 43 2.21 -2.40 3.97
C PHE A 43 2.95 -1.07 3.90
N ALA A 44 2.23 0.05 4.03
CA ALA A 44 2.84 1.38 4.05
C ALA A 44 3.80 1.55 5.23
N ALA A 45 3.47 1.02 6.41
CA ALA A 45 4.35 1.05 7.58
C ALA A 45 5.64 0.26 7.34
N GLY A 46 5.56 -0.91 6.70
CA GLY A 46 6.74 -1.70 6.29
C GLY A 46 7.63 -0.93 5.29
N TRP A 47 7.01 -0.25 4.33
CA TRP A 47 7.71 0.64 3.40
C TRP A 47 8.40 1.82 4.11
N ILE A 48 7.67 2.51 5.00
CA ILE A 48 8.20 3.64 5.76
C ILE A 48 9.38 3.19 6.62
N LEU A 49 9.28 2.04 7.28
CA LEU A 49 10.41 1.45 8.00
C LEU A 49 11.61 1.24 7.06
N PHE A 50 11.39 0.71 5.85
CA PHE A 50 12.46 0.57 4.85
C PHE A 50 13.11 1.93 4.55
N VAL A 51 12.33 2.98 4.30
CA VAL A 51 12.85 4.34 4.05
C VAL A 51 13.66 4.86 5.24
N LEU A 52 13.19 4.66 6.47
CA LEU A 52 13.88 5.12 7.68
C LEU A 52 15.23 4.42 7.89
N ILE A 53 15.36 3.15 7.48
CA ILE A 53 16.59 2.36 7.67
C ILE A 53 17.58 2.53 6.52
N TYR A 54 17.10 2.50 5.28
CA TYR A 54 17.93 2.45 4.07
C TYR A 54 17.99 3.78 3.32
N GLY A 55 17.21 4.77 3.72
CA GLY A 55 17.14 6.08 3.10
C GLY A 55 16.11 6.13 1.96
N LEU A 56 15.63 7.35 1.69
CA LEU A 56 14.58 7.59 0.70
C LEU A 56 15.04 7.27 -0.73
N GLU A 57 16.26 7.64 -1.10
CA GLU A 57 16.80 7.34 -2.44
C GLU A 57 16.85 5.84 -2.72
N THR A 58 17.27 5.04 -1.73
CA THR A 58 17.29 3.57 -1.84
C THR A 58 15.88 3.02 -1.97
N ALA A 59 14.93 3.55 -1.19
CA ALA A 59 13.54 3.17 -1.29
C ALA A 59 12.97 3.50 -2.67
N LEU A 60 13.18 4.70 -3.20
CA LEU A 60 12.65 5.10 -4.51
C LEU A 60 13.22 4.29 -5.68
N LYS A 61 14.37 3.61 -5.51
CA LYS A 61 14.87 2.61 -6.47
C LYS A 61 14.06 1.31 -6.46
N VAL A 62 13.43 0.95 -5.33
CA VAL A 62 12.60 -0.26 -5.17
C VAL A 62 11.17 0.02 -5.61
N ILE A 63 10.56 1.11 -5.15
CA ILE A 63 9.22 1.57 -5.54
C ILE A 63 9.32 3.05 -5.89
N PRO A 64 9.40 3.39 -7.19
CA PRO A 64 9.46 4.79 -7.61
C PRO A 64 8.11 5.47 -7.39
N GLU A 65 8.12 6.80 -7.22
CA GLU A 65 6.89 7.60 -7.05
C GLU A 65 5.87 7.36 -8.18
N ARG A 66 6.34 7.22 -9.42
CA ARG A 66 5.48 6.90 -10.56
C ARG A 66 4.71 5.59 -10.35
N ALA A 67 5.34 4.57 -9.77
CA ALA A 67 4.66 3.32 -9.46
C ALA A 67 3.61 3.52 -8.36
N MET A 68 3.89 4.35 -7.35
CA MET A 68 2.90 4.69 -6.32
C MET A 68 1.65 5.35 -6.93
N TYR A 69 1.82 6.33 -7.82
CA TYR A 69 0.69 6.97 -8.53
C TYR A 69 -0.10 5.97 -9.40
N VAL A 70 0.60 5.13 -10.17
CA VAL A 70 -0.05 4.15 -11.04
C VAL A 70 -0.84 3.13 -10.23
N LEU A 71 -0.25 2.60 -9.16
CA LEU A 71 -0.90 1.61 -8.30
C LEU A 71 -2.09 2.21 -7.52
N MET A 72 -1.97 3.46 -7.06
CA MET A 72 -3.08 4.20 -6.44
C MET A 72 -4.29 4.26 -7.36
N VAL A 73 -4.09 4.65 -8.62
CA VAL A 73 -5.18 4.73 -9.60
C VAL A 73 -5.67 3.33 -9.98
N ALA A 74 -4.77 2.35 -10.14
CA ALA A 74 -5.13 0.98 -10.47
C ALA A 74 -6.01 0.33 -9.40
N GLY A 75 -5.77 0.59 -8.12
CA GLY A 75 -6.60 0.08 -7.03
C GLY A 75 -8.03 0.63 -7.05
N VAL A 76 -8.19 1.93 -7.32
CA VAL A 76 -9.51 2.56 -7.50
C VAL A 76 -10.21 2.03 -8.75
N ILE A 77 -9.48 1.89 -9.86
CA ILE A 77 -10.03 1.31 -11.09
C ILE A 77 -10.51 -0.13 -10.84
N LEU A 78 -9.75 -0.95 -10.09
CA LEU A 78 -10.15 -2.31 -9.75
C LEU A 78 -11.47 -2.33 -8.95
N TYR A 79 -11.58 -1.48 -7.92
CA TYR A 79 -12.82 -1.33 -7.15
C TYR A 79 -14.02 -1.00 -8.06
N CYS A 80 -13.87 0.02 -8.92
CA CYS A 80 -14.92 0.44 -9.83
C CYS A 80 -15.23 -0.63 -10.88
N ALA A 81 -14.22 -1.32 -11.41
CA ALA A 81 -14.38 -2.36 -12.42
C ALA A 81 -15.19 -3.54 -11.89
N VAL A 82 -14.94 -4.00 -10.66
CA VAL A 82 -15.75 -5.05 -10.02
C VAL A 82 -17.20 -4.59 -9.84
N GLY A 83 -17.41 -3.36 -9.37
CA GLY A 83 -18.76 -2.82 -9.21
C GLY A 83 -19.53 -2.69 -10.52
N VAL A 84 -18.87 -2.26 -11.60
CA VAL A 84 -19.46 -2.17 -12.95
C VAL A 84 -19.69 -3.55 -13.55
N ALA A 85 -18.82 -4.52 -13.30
CA ALA A 85 -19.00 -5.90 -13.75
C ALA A 85 -20.30 -6.51 -13.20
N GLY A 86 -20.62 -6.26 -11.92
CA GLY A 86 -21.90 -6.68 -11.33
C GLY A 86 -23.11 -6.12 -12.09
N VAL A 87 -23.06 -4.84 -12.47
CA VAL A 87 -24.13 -4.19 -13.27
C VAL A 87 -24.22 -4.77 -14.67
N MET A 88 -23.08 -5.00 -15.34
CA MET A 88 -23.06 -5.58 -16.70
C MET A 88 -23.63 -6.99 -16.75
N LEU A 89 -23.58 -7.72 -15.64
CA LEU A 89 -24.12 -9.07 -15.48
C LEU A 89 -25.58 -9.08 -14.99
N GLY A 90 -26.23 -7.91 -14.87
CA GLY A 90 -27.64 -7.78 -14.52
C GLY A 90 -27.93 -7.56 -13.03
N GLY A 91 -26.89 -7.40 -12.19
CA GLY A 91 -27.03 -7.03 -10.78
C GLY A 91 -26.96 -5.52 -10.54
N HIS A 92 -26.76 -5.15 -9.27
CA HIS A 92 -26.51 -3.76 -8.85
C HIS A 92 -25.01 -3.44 -8.76
N PHE A 93 -24.66 -2.16 -8.60
CA PHE A 93 -23.27 -1.77 -8.37
C PHE A 93 -22.77 -2.38 -7.05
N LEU A 94 -21.62 -3.09 -7.12
CA LEU A 94 -21.07 -3.92 -6.03
C LEU A 94 -21.96 -5.08 -5.60
N ASP A 95 -22.87 -5.50 -6.47
CA ASP A 95 -23.50 -6.81 -6.36
C ASP A 95 -22.53 -7.89 -6.85
N PHE A 96 -22.10 -8.74 -5.93
CA PHE A 96 -21.11 -9.79 -6.23
C PHE A 96 -21.76 -11.10 -6.68
N TYR A 97 -23.05 -11.33 -6.42
CA TYR A 97 -23.72 -12.59 -6.74
C TYR A 97 -23.63 -12.97 -8.22
N PRO A 98 -23.70 -12.04 -9.19
CA PRO A 98 -23.59 -12.37 -10.61
C PRO A 98 -22.17 -12.75 -11.07
N LEU A 99 -21.12 -12.50 -10.27
CA LEU A 99 -19.72 -12.64 -10.69
C LEU A 99 -19.27 -14.11 -10.83
N LEU A 100 -19.80 -15.01 -10.00
CA LEU A 100 -19.40 -16.42 -9.97
C LEU A 100 -20.60 -17.31 -9.63
N PRO A 101 -20.58 -18.59 -10.08
CA PRO A 101 -21.56 -19.56 -9.63
C PRO A 101 -21.35 -19.89 -8.14
N GLY A 102 -22.43 -19.87 -7.37
CA GLY A 102 -22.44 -20.15 -5.93
C GLY A 102 -22.36 -18.88 -5.08
N GLU A 103 -23.43 -18.61 -4.33
CA GLU A 103 -23.63 -17.35 -3.60
C GLU A 103 -22.46 -17.01 -2.66
N HIS A 104 -21.99 -17.98 -1.89
CA HIS A 104 -20.89 -17.77 -0.95
C HIS A 104 -19.58 -17.46 -1.67
N ALA A 105 -19.22 -18.26 -2.67
CA ALA A 105 -17.99 -18.08 -3.44
C ALA A 105 -17.95 -16.73 -4.16
N ALA A 106 -19.09 -16.30 -4.72
CA ALA A 106 -19.22 -15.02 -5.41
C ALA A 106 -19.01 -13.84 -4.45
N GLN A 107 -19.64 -13.88 -3.27
CA GLN A 107 -19.47 -12.86 -2.23
C GLN A 107 -18.02 -12.77 -1.73
N GLN A 108 -17.41 -13.91 -1.39
CA GLN A 108 -16.02 -13.93 -0.90
C GLN A 108 -15.04 -13.39 -1.94
N PHE A 109 -15.18 -13.83 -3.19
CA PHE A 109 -14.34 -13.36 -4.28
C PHE A 109 -14.50 -11.86 -4.52
N GLY A 110 -15.75 -11.37 -4.57
CA GLY A 110 -16.05 -9.96 -4.77
C GLY A 110 -15.45 -9.08 -3.66
N ILE A 111 -15.69 -9.44 -2.39
CA ILE A 111 -15.17 -8.71 -1.23
C ILE A 111 -13.64 -8.70 -1.24
N ILE A 112 -12.99 -9.86 -1.35
CA ILE A 112 -11.52 -9.93 -1.35
C ILE A 112 -10.91 -9.10 -2.48
N THR A 113 -11.51 -9.13 -3.67
CA THR A 113 -11.00 -8.39 -4.84
C THR A 113 -11.14 -6.88 -4.67
N VAL A 114 -12.30 -6.43 -4.20
CA VAL A 114 -12.57 -5.00 -3.93
C VAL A 114 -11.67 -4.49 -2.81
N GLU A 115 -11.54 -5.26 -1.73
CA GLU A 115 -10.65 -4.93 -0.62
C GLU A 115 -9.19 -4.89 -1.06
N PHE A 116 -8.74 -5.79 -1.94
CA PHE A 116 -7.39 -5.73 -2.50
C PHE A 116 -7.14 -4.41 -3.23
N GLY A 117 -8.11 -3.94 -4.04
CA GLY A 117 -8.04 -2.63 -4.69
C GLY A 117 -7.96 -1.47 -3.70
N VAL A 118 -8.76 -1.52 -2.63
CA VAL A 118 -8.70 -0.55 -1.52
C VAL A 118 -7.33 -0.59 -0.83
N GLY A 119 -6.81 -1.77 -0.52
CA GLY A 119 -5.54 -1.95 0.18
C GLY A 119 -4.33 -1.44 -0.61
N VAL A 120 -4.29 -1.71 -1.92
CA VAL A 120 -3.27 -1.15 -2.82
C VAL A 120 -3.34 0.38 -2.85
N THR A 121 -4.55 0.94 -2.96
CA THR A 121 -4.77 2.39 -2.96
C THR A 121 -4.30 3.02 -1.65
N VAL A 122 -4.73 2.47 -0.52
CA VAL A 122 -4.37 2.98 0.81
C VAL A 122 -2.87 2.91 1.04
N ALA A 123 -2.24 1.76 0.74
CA ALA A 123 -0.79 1.60 0.88
C ALA A 123 -0.03 2.67 0.10
N THR A 124 -0.36 2.82 -1.17
CA THR A 124 0.36 3.72 -2.09
C THR A 124 0.09 5.18 -1.78
N VAL A 125 -1.12 5.57 -1.36
CA VAL A 125 -1.42 6.93 -0.89
C VAL A 125 -0.60 7.27 0.35
N VAL A 126 -0.57 6.41 1.36
CA VAL A 126 0.20 6.66 2.60
C VAL A 126 1.69 6.73 2.30
N MET A 127 2.21 5.83 1.46
CA MET A 127 3.59 5.86 0.99
C MET A 127 3.92 7.15 0.22
N LEU A 128 3.02 7.61 -0.64
CA LEU A 128 3.19 8.83 -1.43
C LEU A 128 3.23 10.05 -0.52
N VAL A 129 2.26 10.17 0.40
CA VAL A 129 2.21 11.26 1.39
C VAL A 129 3.51 11.31 2.19
N PHE A 130 3.97 10.17 2.71
CA PHE A 130 5.23 10.10 3.44
C PHE A 130 6.43 10.52 2.57
N THR A 131 6.50 10.02 1.34
CA THR A 131 7.56 10.37 0.37
C THR A 131 7.62 11.87 0.12
N LEU A 132 6.48 12.52 -0.10
CA LEU A 132 6.40 13.95 -0.36
C LEU A 132 6.90 14.78 0.83
N PHE A 133 6.51 14.41 2.06
CA PHE A 133 7.04 15.05 3.27
C PHE A 133 8.54 14.81 3.46
N ALA A 134 9.01 13.59 3.19
CA ALA A 134 10.41 13.23 3.33
C ALA A 134 11.30 14.00 2.34
N ARG A 135 10.86 14.18 1.08
CA ARG A 135 11.58 14.96 0.06
C ARG A 135 11.66 16.44 0.40
N ARG A 136 10.54 17.05 0.79
CA ARG A 136 10.52 18.48 1.19
C ARG A 136 11.51 18.75 2.33
N LYS A 137 11.61 17.85 3.29
CA LYS A 137 12.58 17.95 4.39
C LYS A 137 14.04 17.85 3.91
N SER A 138 14.35 17.01 2.92
CA SER A 138 15.70 16.94 2.36
C SER A 138 16.05 18.19 1.55
N GLU A 139 15.10 18.74 0.79
CA GLU A 139 15.29 19.96 0.00
C GLU A 139 15.57 21.18 0.89
N TRP A 140 14.80 21.36 1.97
CA TRP A 140 15.05 22.42 2.94
C TRP A 140 16.43 22.31 3.59
N LYS A 141 16.88 21.09 3.90
CA LYS A 141 18.23 20.91 4.45
C LYS A 141 19.32 21.26 3.44
N ALA A 142 19.11 20.98 2.16
CA ALA A 142 20.07 21.34 1.11
C ALA A 142 20.19 22.86 0.94
N ALA A 143 19.06 23.56 0.91
CA ALA A 143 19.03 25.03 0.79
C ALA A 143 19.75 25.74 1.95
N GLN A 144 19.57 25.27 3.19
CA GLN A 144 20.25 25.84 4.35
C GLN A 144 21.77 25.67 4.33
N VAL A 145 22.27 24.59 3.72
CA VAL A 145 23.72 24.33 3.60
C VAL A 145 24.34 25.23 2.53
N GLU A 146 23.59 25.56 1.48
CA GLU A 146 24.04 26.47 0.41
C GLU A 146 24.13 27.92 0.90
N ASP A 147 23.22 28.35 1.79
CA ASP A 147 23.26 29.69 2.41
C ASP A 147 24.41 29.86 3.44
N GLU A 148 24.95 28.78 4.01
CA GLU A 148 26.04 28.81 5.01
C GLU A 148 27.47 28.86 4.40
N HIS A 149 27.62 28.65 3.09
CA HIS A 149 28.90 28.67 2.39
C HIS A 149 28.88 29.57 1.14
N PRO A 150 29.11 30.89 1.29
CA PRO A 150 29.25 31.84 0.19
C PRO A 150 30.57 31.72 -0.59
#